data_AF-A0A1X0R2D2-F1
#
_entry.id   AF-A0A1X0R2D2-F1
#
_cell.length_a   1.000
_cell.length_b   1.000
_cell.length_c   1.000
_cell.angle_alpha   90.00
_cell.angle_beta   90.00
_cell.angle_gamma   90.00
#
_symmetry.space_group_name_H-M   'P 1'
#
loop_
_entity.id
_entity.type
_entity.pdbx_description
1 polymer ?
#
loop_
_entity_poly.entity_id
_entity_poly.type
_entity_poly.pdbx_seq_one_letter_code
_entity_poly.pdbx_strand_id
1 'polypeptide(L)'
;MSKFERIHAQYPLKFIPTSGHAARLAVVYMLSYGGGIISGDKFNIDIVVKKDAILLLMTQGNTKVFKDRIDQRLWLTSLGSLVPTIQFFNTREQQTAVKPSVQIIHSQVEPQATLLVLPDPVTCFRDASFQSKQVFHLADSSQLVLLDWFTCGRLTRGEVWSFRHYSSRIDVHVDQKIVIKDAMVLEDEEYMKKKEKETAYAERLHPYLCFATLIIISSGQGALSECVSGLQKKSEAMRLLPLSLNSEKERQVLWSVSPIMKNRGVLVRMAGMTTELVRDFVKHECLVHLQQIVGEGMYHKILV
;
A
#
# COMPACT_ATOMS: atom_id res chain seq x y z
N MET A 1 -9.28 -25.95 14.12
CA MET A 1 -8.57 -25.23 15.18
C MET A 1 -8.57 -23.74 14.88
N SER A 2 -9.03 -22.91 15.83
CA SER A 2 -8.97 -21.45 15.73
C SER A 2 -7.51 -21.01 15.59
N LYS A 3 -7.18 -20.24 14.55
CA LYS A 3 -5.81 -19.73 14.27
C LYS A 3 -5.56 -18.33 14.86
N PHE A 4 -6.58 -17.69 15.43
CA PHE A 4 -6.50 -16.35 15.99
C PHE A 4 -6.73 -16.40 17.51
N GLU A 5 -5.81 -15.84 18.28
CA GLU A 5 -5.95 -15.64 19.73
C GLU A 5 -6.96 -14.51 20.02
N ARG A 6 -6.83 -13.39 19.31
CA ARG A 6 -7.70 -12.22 19.43
C ARG A 6 -7.85 -11.52 18.09
N ILE A 7 -9.08 -11.14 17.77
CA ILE A 7 -9.40 -10.28 16.62
C ILE A 7 -10.56 -9.36 17.03
N HIS A 8 -10.36 -8.06 16.83
CA HIS A 8 -11.35 -7.03 17.16
C HIS A 8 -11.29 -5.94 16.09
N ALA A 9 -12.43 -5.35 15.76
CA ALA A 9 -12.53 -4.21 14.88
C ALA A 9 -13.65 -3.30 15.36
N GLN A 10 -13.50 -2.00 15.13
CA GLN A 10 -14.54 -1.01 15.35
C GLN A 10 -14.85 -0.33 14.00
N TYR A 11 -16.12 0.06 13.83
CA TYR A 11 -16.55 0.85 12.67
C TYR A 11 -15.62 2.06 12.46
N PRO A 12 -15.21 2.37 11.21
CA PRO A 12 -15.64 1.75 9.95
C PRO A 12 -14.78 0.57 9.47
N LEU A 13 -13.94 -0.03 10.31
CA LEU A 13 -13.13 -1.19 9.95
C LEU A 13 -13.85 -2.51 10.25
N LYS A 14 -13.62 -3.54 9.43
CA LYS A 14 -14.00 -4.92 9.70
C LYS A 14 -12.86 -5.86 9.34
N PHE A 15 -12.67 -6.89 10.16
CA PHE A 15 -11.86 -8.04 9.82
C PHE A 15 -12.74 -9.27 9.58
N ILE A 16 -12.48 -9.98 8.48
CA ILE A 16 -13.14 -11.24 8.15
C ILE A 16 -12.07 -12.33 8.14
N PRO A 17 -11.94 -13.13 9.22
CA PRO A 17 -11.05 -14.27 9.23
C PRO A 17 -11.58 -15.34 8.28
N THR A 18 -10.69 -16.00 7.55
CA THR A 18 -11.03 -17.11 6.66
C THR A 18 -10.12 -18.31 6.92
N SER A 19 -10.60 -19.50 6.56
CA SER A 19 -9.82 -20.73 6.70
C SER A 19 -8.69 -20.78 5.68
N GLY A 20 -7.46 -20.57 6.15
CA GLY A 20 -6.27 -20.91 5.36
C GLY A 20 -6.09 -22.43 5.29
N HIS A 21 -5.80 -22.95 4.10
CA HIS A 21 -5.63 -24.39 3.85
C HIS A 21 -4.22 -24.88 4.20
N ALA A 22 -3.23 -23.98 4.31
CA ALA A 22 -1.89 -24.31 4.76
C ALA A 22 -1.78 -24.41 6.29
N ALA A 23 -0.84 -25.23 6.76
CA ALA A 23 -0.48 -25.33 8.16
C ALA A 23 0.02 -23.97 8.68
N ARG A 24 -0.37 -23.58 9.90
CA ARG A 24 0.03 -22.32 10.58
C ARG A 24 -0.43 -21.00 9.92
N LEU A 25 -1.08 -21.05 8.76
CA LEU A 25 -1.56 -19.87 8.03
C LEU A 25 -2.92 -19.37 8.53
N ALA A 26 -2.94 -18.22 9.18
CA ALA A 26 -4.14 -17.44 9.44
C ALA A 26 -4.37 -16.46 8.28
N VAL A 27 -5.59 -16.38 7.76
CA VAL A 27 -5.96 -15.46 6.67
C VAL A 27 -7.03 -14.51 7.16
N VAL A 28 -6.85 -13.21 6.91
CA VAL A 28 -7.80 -12.17 7.29
C VAL A 28 -7.97 -11.18 6.14
N TYR A 29 -9.23 -10.92 5.79
CA TYR A 29 -9.60 -9.81 4.92
C TYR A 29 -9.91 -8.58 5.76
N MET A 30 -9.31 -7.47 5.41
CA MET A 30 -9.55 -6.15 5.96
C MET A 30 -10.49 -5.38 5.04
N LEU A 31 -11.53 -4.79 5.62
CA LEU A 31 -12.55 -4.06 4.87
C LEU A 31 -12.89 -2.75 5.56
N SER A 32 -13.20 -1.74 4.75
CA SER A 32 -13.89 -0.54 5.20
C SER A 32 -15.39 -0.66 4.90
N TYR A 33 -16.22 -0.36 5.90
CA TYR A 33 -17.66 -0.22 5.73
C TYR A 33 -17.97 0.94 4.76
N GLY A 34 -18.95 0.74 3.88
CA GLY A 34 -19.32 1.77 2.88
C GLY A 34 -18.56 1.70 1.56
N GLY A 35 -17.76 0.64 1.34
CA GLY A 35 -17.10 0.38 0.06
C GLY A 35 -15.87 1.25 -0.21
N GLY A 36 -15.28 1.85 0.83
CA GLY A 36 -14.07 2.65 0.75
C GLY A 36 -13.89 3.57 1.96
N ILE A 37 -12.83 4.36 1.91
CA ILE A 37 -12.43 5.34 2.91
C ILE A 37 -13.08 6.69 2.56
N ILE A 38 -13.83 7.28 3.50
CA ILE A 38 -14.41 8.62 3.33
C ILE A 38 -13.56 9.69 4.01
N SER A 39 -13.80 10.95 3.65
CA SER A 39 -13.05 12.09 4.19
C SER A 39 -13.10 12.13 5.72
N GLY A 40 -11.92 12.21 6.33
CA GLY A 40 -11.74 12.30 7.79
C GLY A 40 -11.66 10.96 8.50
N ASP A 41 -11.86 9.82 7.81
CA ASP A 41 -11.69 8.49 8.39
C ASP A 41 -10.27 8.29 8.91
N LYS A 42 -10.17 7.60 10.05
CA LYS A 42 -8.90 7.21 10.66
C LYS A 42 -8.94 5.74 11.04
N PHE A 43 -8.05 4.96 10.46
CA PHE A 43 -7.86 3.55 10.78
C PHE A 43 -6.55 3.38 11.52
N ASN A 44 -6.60 2.74 12.69
CA ASN A 44 -5.41 2.27 13.39
C ASN A 44 -5.50 0.75 13.51
N ILE A 45 -4.53 0.05 12.94
CA ILE A 45 -4.51 -1.39 12.78
C ILE A 45 -3.25 -1.92 13.46
N ASP A 46 -3.44 -2.62 14.57
CA ASP A 46 -2.38 -3.27 15.33
C ASP A 46 -2.36 -4.77 15.03
N ILE A 47 -1.20 -5.29 14.63
CA ILE A 47 -1.00 -6.68 14.23
C ILE A 47 0.11 -7.29 15.08
N VAL A 48 -0.16 -8.43 15.70
CA VAL A 48 0.86 -9.24 16.37
C VAL A 48 0.85 -10.63 15.77
N VAL A 49 1.98 -11.03 15.17
CA VAL A 49 2.17 -12.38 14.64
C VAL A 49 3.07 -13.14 15.60
N LYS A 50 2.49 -14.16 16.23
CA LYS A 50 3.17 -15.00 17.22
C LYS A 50 4.23 -15.89 16.60
N LYS A 51 5.17 -16.35 17.43
CA LYS A 51 6.25 -17.26 17.05
C LYS A 51 5.70 -18.41 16.18
N ASP A 52 6.42 -18.72 15.10
CA ASP A 52 6.09 -19.77 14.14
C ASP A 52 4.76 -19.61 13.36
N ALA A 53 3.98 -18.56 13.61
CA ALA A 53 2.71 -18.31 12.93
C ALA A 53 2.91 -17.60 11.60
N ILE A 54 1.96 -17.81 10.68
CA ILE A 54 1.92 -17.12 9.38
C ILE A 54 0.61 -16.35 9.31
N LEU A 55 0.68 -15.04 9.11
CA LEU A 55 -0.50 -14.20 8.90
C LEU A 55 -0.50 -13.65 7.47
N LEU A 56 -1.61 -13.88 6.75
CA LEU A 56 -1.92 -13.24 5.48
C LEU A 56 -3.05 -12.22 5.67
N LEU A 57 -2.71 -10.95 5.51
CA LEU A 57 -3.62 -9.82 5.49
C LEU A 57 -3.86 -9.39 4.04
N MET A 58 -5.13 -9.33 3.65
CA MET A 58 -5.58 -8.88 2.33
C MET A 58 -6.72 -7.87 2.48
N THR A 59 -7.11 -7.19 1.40
CA THR A 59 -8.36 -6.42 1.34
C THR A 59 -9.38 -7.13 0.47
N GLN A 60 -10.66 -6.72 0.57
CA GLN A 60 -11.69 -7.16 -0.38
C GLN A 60 -11.80 -6.17 -1.54
N GLY A 61 -10.94 -6.31 -2.54
CA GLY A 61 -10.87 -5.39 -3.66
C GLY A 61 -10.15 -4.08 -3.30
N ASN A 62 -10.00 -3.23 -4.32
CA ASN A 62 -9.28 -1.95 -4.20
C ASN A 62 -9.81 -1.10 -3.06
N THR A 63 -8.88 -0.53 -2.29
CA THR A 63 -9.22 0.46 -1.27
C THR A 63 -9.56 1.78 -1.96
N LYS A 64 -10.84 2.07 -2.11
CA LYS A 64 -11.33 3.31 -2.72
C LYS A 64 -11.22 4.45 -1.71
N VAL A 65 -10.59 5.56 -2.07
CA VAL A 65 -10.59 6.77 -1.23
C VAL A 65 -11.47 7.82 -1.91
N PHE A 66 -12.55 8.19 -1.24
CA PHE A 66 -13.51 9.15 -1.77
C PHE A 66 -12.99 10.59 -1.67
N LYS A 67 -13.56 11.45 -2.50
CA LYS A 67 -13.29 12.89 -2.53
C LYS A 67 -13.50 13.54 -1.17
N ASP A 68 -12.75 14.59 -0.90
CA ASP A 68 -13.00 15.42 0.25
C ASP A 68 -14.38 16.11 0.17
N ARG A 69 -14.97 16.39 1.33
CA ARG A 69 -16.28 17.06 1.49
C ARG A 69 -16.12 18.53 1.91
N ILE A 70 -15.00 19.18 1.54
CA ILE A 70 -14.74 20.59 1.89
C ILE A 70 -15.90 21.49 1.51
N ASP A 71 -16.41 21.38 0.29
CA ASP A 71 -17.49 22.27 -0.17
C ASP A 71 -18.77 22.07 0.65
N GLN A 72 -19.08 20.82 1.02
CA GLN A 72 -20.20 20.53 1.91
C GLN A 72 -19.96 21.07 3.32
N ARG A 73 -18.73 20.95 3.84
CA ARG A 73 -18.37 21.49 5.17
C ARG A 73 -18.43 23.01 5.21
N LEU A 74 -17.88 23.67 4.19
CA LEU A 74 -17.91 25.12 4.04
C LEU A 74 -19.35 25.62 3.87
N TRP A 75 -20.16 24.94 3.06
CA TRP A 75 -21.58 25.26 2.88
C TRP A 75 -22.40 25.06 4.16
N LEU A 76 -22.22 23.96 4.89
CA LEU A 76 -22.88 23.75 6.18
C LEU A 76 -22.47 24.83 7.21
N THR A 77 -21.19 25.23 7.21
CA THR A 77 -20.69 26.30 8.07
C THR A 77 -21.32 27.66 7.69
N SER A 78 -21.50 27.93 6.39
CA SER A 78 -22.16 29.15 5.93
C SER A 78 -23.66 29.19 6.28
N LEU A 79 -24.32 28.03 6.39
CA LEU A 79 -25.71 27.95 6.85
C LEU A 79 -25.86 28.18 8.36
N GLY A 80 -24.88 27.76 9.17
CA GLY A 80 -24.84 28.05 10.61
C GLY A 80 -24.62 29.53 10.95
N SER A 81 -24.24 30.34 9.97
CA SER A 81 -24.04 31.80 10.11
C SER A 81 -25.34 32.61 10.19
N LEU A 82 -26.51 31.95 10.05
CA LEU A 82 -27.83 32.59 10.17
C LEU A 82 -28.25 32.88 11.61
N VAL A 83 -27.45 32.49 12.62
CA VAL A 83 -27.62 32.89 14.02
C VAL A 83 -26.54 33.93 14.34
N PRO A 84 -26.90 35.19 14.67
CA PRO A 84 -25.91 36.24 14.96
C PRO A 84 -25.21 35.91 16.28
N THR A 85 -24.00 35.34 16.18
CA THR A 85 -23.11 35.16 17.33
C THR A 85 -22.02 36.22 17.23
N ILE A 86 -21.98 37.13 18.20
CA ILE A 86 -20.90 38.13 18.32
C ILE A 86 -19.60 37.38 18.62
N GLN A 87 -18.68 37.30 17.65
CA GLN A 87 -17.36 36.69 17.82
C GLN A 87 -16.33 37.78 18.10
N PHE A 88 -15.89 37.86 19.37
CA PHE A 88 -14.68 38.60 19.74
C PHE A 88 -13.46 37.74 19.40
N PHE A 89 -12.54 38.32 18.62
CA PHE A 89 -11.19 37.82 18.30
C PHE A 89 -11.05 36.31 18.05
N ASN A 90 -11.21 35.88 16.80
CA ASN A 90 -10.52 34.69 16.31
C ASN A 90 -9.63 35.07 15.15
N THR A 91 -8.33 34.93 15.36
CA THR A 91 -7.31 34.85 14.31
C THR A 91 -7.82 33.94 13.19
N ARG A 92 -7.83 34.46 11.96
CA ARG A 92 -8.04 33.68 10.73
C ARG A 92 -6.88 32.70 10.55
N GLU A 93 -6.75 31.70 11.41
CA GLU A 93 -6.00 30.50 11.05
C GLU A 93 -6.82 29.77 9.99
N GLN A 94 -6.22 29.65 8.81
CA GLN A 94 -6.72 29.01 7.61
C GLN A 94 -7.42 27.66 7.91
N GLN A 95 -8.75 27.68 8.02
CA GLN A 95 -9.61 26.47 8.00
C GLN A 95 -9.67 25.80 6.60
N THR A 96 -8.72 26.10 5.71
CA THR A 96 -8.61 25.62 4.34
C THR A 96 -7.77 24.35 4.21
N ALA A 97 -7.06 23.91 5.26
CA ALA A 97 -6.29 22.67 5.21
C ALA A 97 -7.22 21.45 5.17
N VAL A 98 -7.20 20.73 4.03
CA VAL A 98 -7.77 19.39 3.87
C VAL A 98 -7.19 18.48 4.94
N LYS A 99 -8.02 17.87 5.79
CA LYS A 99 -7.54 16.80 6.69
C LYS A 99 -7.57 15.49 5.89
N PRO A 100 -6.42 14.85 5.61
CA PRO A 100 -6.42 13.59 4.89
C PRO A 100 -7.10 12.50 5.73
N SER A 101 -7.72 11.54 5.07
CA SER A 101 -8.05 10.27 5.70
C SER A 101 -6.76 9.50 5.97
N VAL A 102 -6.67 8.86 7.14
CA VAL A 102 -5.42 8.28 7.64
C VAL A 102 -5.58 6.78 7.86
N GLN A 103 -4.65 5.99 7.36
CA GLN A 103 -4.50 4.59 7.72
C GLN A 103 -3.13 4.38 8.37
N ILE A 104 -3.13 3.76 9.55
CA ILE A 104 -1.92 3.41 10.28
C ILE A 104 -1.93 1.90 10.50
N ILE A 105 -0.86 1.23 10.07
CA ILE A 105 -0.62 -0.18 10.36
C ILE A 105 0.63 -0.27 11.24
N HIS A 106 0.48 -0.82 12.43
CA HIS A 106 1.57 -1.16 13.32
C HIS A 106 1.63 -2.67 13.46
N SER A 107 2.82 -3.25 13.30
CA SER A 107 2.98 -4.70 13.44
C SER A 107 4.18 -5.09 14.29
N GLN A 108 4.01 -6.18 15.03
CA GLN A 108 5.07 -6.89 15.75
C GLN A 108 5.09 -8.34 15.25
N VAL A 109 6.23 -8.77 14.73
CA VAL A 109 6.44 -10.10 14.14
C VAL A 109 7.49 -10.83 14.97
N GLU A 110 7.04 -11.83 15.73
CA GLU A 110 7.88 -12.62 16.63
C GLU A 110 8.86 -13.54 15.86
N PRO A 111 9.86 -14.14 16.52
CA PRO A 111 10.83 -15.03 15.88
C PRO A 111 10.18 -16.15 15.05
N GLN A 112 10.77 -16.47 13.90
CA GLN A 112 10.29 -17.51 12.97
C GLN A 112 8.87 -17.29 12.40
N ALA A 113 8.21 -16.20 12.76
CA ALA A 113 6.89 -15.85 12.24
C ALA A 113 6.99 -15.20 10.85
N THR A 114 5.89 -15.24 10.10
CA THR A 114 5.80 -14.65 8.76
C THR A 114 4.57 -13.76 8.65
N LEU A 115 4.78 -12.51 8.26
CA LEU A 115 3.70 -11.56 7.96
C LEU A 115 3.64 -11.29 6.45
N LEU A 116 2.47 -11.53 5.85
CA LEU A 116 2.19 -11.24 4.45
C LEU A 116 1.09 -10.16 4.40
N VAL A 117 1.43 -8.95 3.96
CA VAL A 117 0.50 -7.85 3.75
C VAL A 117 0.39 -7.64 2.25
N LEU A 118 -0.67 -8.20 1.67
CA LEU A 118 -0.94 -8.21 0.23
C LEU A 118 -2.35 -7.65 -0.05
N PRO A 119 -2.59 -6.37 0.25
CA PRO A 119 -3.85 -5.72 -0.08
C PRO A 119 -3.97 -5.52 -1.60
N ASP A 120 -5.19 -5.30 -2.06
CA ASP A 120 -5.45 -4.72 -3.38
C ASP A 120 -5.08 -3.22 -3.39
N PRO A 121 -4.88 -2.59 -4.56
CA PRO A 121 -4.27 -1.27 -4.59
C PRO A 121 -5.20 -0.18 -4.07
N VAL A 122 -4.60 0.89 -3.54
CA VAL A 122 -5.33 2.10 -3.16
C VAL A 122 -5.72 2.87 -4.43
N THR A 123 -7.00 3.20 -4.57
CA THR A 123 -7.52 3.99 -5.70
C THR A 123 -8.11 5.29 -5.17
N CYS A 124 -7.34 6.37 -5.25
CA CYS A 124 -7.78 7.70 -4.84
C CYS A 124 -8.67 8.33 -5.92
N PHE A 125 -9.87 8.77 -5.56
CA PHE A 125 -10.77 9.46 -6.48
C PHE A 125 -10.36 10.91 -6.65
N ARG A 126 -10.96 11.60 -7.64
CA ARG A 126 -10.82 13.05 -7.77
C ARG A 126 -10.99 13.75 -6.41
N ASP A 127 -10.14 14.72 -6.11
CA ASP A 127 -10.15 15.51 -4.88
C ASP A 127 -9.97 14.72 -3.57
N ALA A 128 -9.57 13.45 -3.62
CA ALA A 128 -9.26 12.67 -2.42
C ALA A 128 -7.95 13.14 -1.76
N SER A 129 -7.84 12.96 -0.45
CA SER A 129 -6.60 13.17 0.31
C SER A 129 -6.38 12.02 1.28
N PHE A 130 -5.29 11.29 1.09
CA PHE A 130 -5.01 10.05 1.82
C PHE A 130 -3.59 10.00 2.35
N GLN A 131 -3.43 9.48 3.56
CA GLN A 131 -2.14 9.20 4.16
C GLN A 131 -2.11 7.79 4.75
N SER A 132 -1.16 6.98 4.29
CA SER A 132 -0.82 5.68 4.85
C SER A 132 0.49 5.76 5.62
N LYS A 133 0.52 5.22 6.84
CA LYS A 133 1.76 4.99 7.60
C LYS A 133 1.80 3.54 8.04
N GLN A 134 2.87 2.84 7.70
CA GLN A 134 3.04 1.43 8.05
C GLN A 134 4.37 1.25 8.78
N VAL A 135 4.33 0.68 9.98
CA VAL A 135 5.51 0.45 10.82
C VAL A 135 5.57 -1.03 11.19
N PHE A 136 6.67 -1.68 10.81
CA PHE A 136 6.88 -3.10 11.02
C PHE A 136 8.07 -3.34 11.95
N HIS A 137 7.84 -4.07 13.05
CA HIS A 137 8.87 -4.51 13.97
C HIS A 137 9.05 -6.02 13.87
N LEU A 138 10.21 -6.43 13.36
CA LEU A 138 10.57 -7.82 13.09
C LEU A 138 11.66 -8.28 14.06
N ALA A 139 11.55 -9.52 14.54
CA ALA A 139 12.71 -10.27 15.05
C ALA A 139 13.64 -10.67 13.88
N ASP A 140 14.94 -10.86 14.12
CA ASP A 140 15.91 -11.18 13.06
C ASP A 140 15.60 -12.45 12.23
N SER A 141 14.93 -13.43 12.84
CA SER A 141 14.52 -14.68 12.18
C SER A 141 13.11 -14.64 11.57
N SER A 142 12.43 -13.50 11.67
CA SER A 142 11.08 -13.33 11.12
C SER A 142 11.10 -12.94 9.64
N GLN A 143 9.94 -13.05 8.99
CA GLN A 143 9.78 -12.81 7.57
C GLN A 143 8.65 -11.81 7.30
N LEU A 144 8.83 -10.99 6.27
CA LEU A 144 7.84 -10.01 5.81
C LEU A 144 7.73 -10.04 4.30
N VAL A 145 6.50 -10.06 3.80
CA VAL A 145 6.16 -9.61 2.45
C VAL A 145 5.17 -8.48 2.58
N LEU A 146 5.51 -7.31 2.07
CA LEU A 146 4.66 -6.13 2.04
C LEU A 146 4.52 -5.64 0.61
N LEU A 147 3.29 -5.60 0.10
CA LEU A 147 2.95 -4.90 -1.13
C LEU A 147 2.18 -3.62 -0.78
N ASP A 148 2.77 -2.47 -1.10
CA ASP A 148 2.12 -1.18 -1.01
C ASP A 148 2.03 -0.55 -2.40
N TRP A 149 0.81 -0.32 -2.88
CA TRP A 149 0.59 0.06 -4.26
C TRP A 149 -0.68 0.88 -4.44
N PHE A 150 -0.65 1.76 -5.44
CA PHE A 150 -1.73 2.70 -5.72
C PHE A 150 -1.90 2.90 -7.23
N THR A 151 -3.09 3.32 -7.62
CA THR A 151 -3.46 3.57 -9.02
C THR A 151 -3.66 5.06 -9.30
N CYS A 152 -3.73 5.41 -10.58
CA CYS A 152 -4.00 6.77 -11.05
C CYS A 152 -5.39 7.32 -10.65
N GLY A 153 -6.28 6.49 -10.13
CA GLY A 153 -7.66 6.86 -9.81
C GLY A 153 -8.66 6.06 -10.65
N ARG A 154 -9.78 6.69 -11.01
CA ARG A 154 -10.86 6.02 -11.77
C ARG A 154 -10.69 6.28 -13.25
N LEU A 155 -9.82 5.50 -13.89
CA LEU A 155 -9.54 5.58 -15.33
C LEU A 155 -10.82 5.54 -16.18
N THR A 156 -11.76 4.63 -15.87
CA THR A 156 -13.04 4.49 -16.59
C THR A 156 -13.99 5.68 -16.45
N ARG A 157 -13.72 6.58 -15.51
CA ARG A 157 -14.45 7.85 -15.32
C ARG A 157 -13.64 9.08 -15.76
N GLY A 158 -12.49 8.88 -16.40
CA GLY A 158 -11.59 9.96 -16.79
C GLY A 158 -10.92 10.67 -15.62
N GLU A 159 -10.85 10.04 -14.44
CA GLU A 159 -10.15 10.57 -13.27
C GLU A 159 -8.76 9.95 -13.20
N VAL A 160 -7.79 10.63 -13.80
CA VAL A 160 -6.39 10.21 -13.86
C VAL A 160 -5.56 11.25 -13.12
N TRP A 161 -4.85 10.80 -12.09
CA TRP A 161 -4.00 11.62 -11.22
C TRP A 161 -4.72 12.83 -10.60
N SER A 162 -6.05 12.76 -10.43
CA SER A 162 -6.90 13.90 -10.05
C SER A 162 -7.18 14.05 -8.54
N PHE A 163 -6.50 13.29 -7.69
CA PHE A 163 -6.58 13.46 -6.23
C PHE A 163 -5.73 14.67 -5.78
N ARG A 164 -5.94 15.16 -4.55
CA ARG A 164 -5.20 16.33 -4.01
C ARG A 164 -3.90 15.93 -3.33
N HIS A 165 -3.95 14.84 -2.56
CA HIS A 165 -2.84 14.37 -1.77
C HIS A 165 -2.84 12.85 -1.64
N TYR A 166 -1.70 12.24 -1.85
CA TYR A 166 -1.43 10.86 -1.48
C TYR A 166 -0.06 10.78 -0.82
N SER A 167 0.00 10.23 0.39
CA SER A 167 1.26 9.91 1.04
C SER A 167 1.26 8.47 1.51
N SER A 168 2.34 7.76 1.24
CA SER A 168 2.65 6.48 1.87
C SER A 168 4.00 6.55 2.55
N ARG A 169 4.09 6.07 3.79
CA ARG A 169 5.32 5.98 4.56
C ARG A 169 5.46 4.58 5.14
N ILE A 170 6.61 3.97 4.93
CA ILE A 170 6.90 2.61 5.39
C ILE A 170 8.18 2.63 6.19
N ASP A 171 8.10 2.24 7.46
CA ASP A 171 9.23 2.06 8.36
C ASP A 171 9.35 0.57 8.70
N VAL A 172 10.50 -0.04 8.43
CA VAL A 172 10.76 -1.44 8.81
C VAL A 172 11.96 -1.51 9.74
N HIS A 173 11.73 -2.12 10.90
CA HIS A 173 12.73 -2.35 11.92
C HIS A 173 12.98 -3.86 12.07
N VAL A 174 14.25 -4.27 12.12
CA VAL A 174 14.67 -5.64 12.45
C VAL A 174 15.60 -5.57 13.65
N ASP A 175 15.30 -6.29 14.73
CA ASP A 175 16.03 -6.25 16.00
C ASP A 175 16.30 -4.79 16.45
N GLN A 176 15.23 -3.99 16.45
CA GLN A 176 15.21 -2.55 16.81
C GLN A 176 15.97 -1.62 15.85
N LYS A 177 16.72 -2.14 14.86
CA LYS A 177 17.42 -1.34 13.86
C LYS A 177 16.52 -1.05 12.67
N ILE A 178 16.48 0.21 12.23
CA ILE A 178 15.77 0.59 11.00
C ILE A 178 16.53 -0.01 9.82
N VAL A 179 15.85 -0.84 9.02
CA VAL A 179 16.39 -1.43 7.78
C VAL A 179 15.80 -0.78 6.54
N ILE A 180 14.58 -0.24 6.62
CA ILE A 180 13.92 0.49 5.54
C ILE A 180 13.23 1.71 6.11
N LYS A 181 13.35 2.83 5.39
CA LYS A 181 12.54 4.02 5.56
C LYS A 181 12.16 4.53 4.17
N ASP A 182 10.92 4.32 3.80
CA ASP A 182 10.37 4.71 2.49
C ASP A 182 9.31 5.80 2.66
N ALA A 183 9.31 6.77 1.76
CA ALA A 183 8.32 7.83 1.72
C ALA A 183 7.98 8.14 0.26
N MET A 184 6.71 7.97 -0.09
CA MET A 184 6.11 8.41 -1.34
C MET A 184 5.13 9.53 -1.03
N VAL A 185 5.26 10.66 -1.71
CA VAL A 185 4.35 11.80 -1.59
C VAL A 185 4.01 12.29 -2.98
N LEU A 186 2.71 12.35 -3.24
CA LEU A 186 2.12 13.01 -4.40
C LEU A 186 1.24 14.13 -3.86
N GLU A 187 1.70 15.34 -4.07
CA GLU A 187 1.01 16.56 -3.70
C GLU A 187 1.03 17.49 -4.91
N ASP A 188 -0.07 18.22 -5.09
CA ASP A 188 -0.21 19.09 -6.23
C ASP A 188 0.61 20.37 -6.04
N GLU A 189 1.73 20.44 -6.75
CA GLU A 189 2.62 21.60 -6.76
C GLU A 189 2.04 22.65 -7.73
N GLU A 190 1.20 23.57 -7.23
CA GLU A 190 0.45 24.51 -8.09
C GLU A 190 1.32 25.29 -9.09
N TYR A 191 2.54 25.67 -8.70
CA TYR A 191 3.48 26.39 -9.55
C TYR A 191 3.98 25.58 -10.77
N MET A 192 3.80 24.25 -10.76
CA MET A 192 4.18 23.34 -11.83
C MET A 192 2.99 22.97 -12.75
N LYS A 193 1.79 23.51 -12.52
CA LYS A 193 0.60 23.20 -13.33
C LYS A 193 0.71 23.79 -14.73
N LYS A 194 0.68 22.93 -15.75
CA LYS A 194 0.60 23.33 -17.16
C LYS A 194 -0.84 23.50 -17.67
N LYS A 195 -1.83 22.86 -17.04
CA LYS A 195 -3.25 22.97 -17.36
C LYS A 195 -4.07 23.15 -16.09
N GLU A 196 -5.12 23.98 -16.16
CA GLU A 196 -5.98 24.29 -14.99
C GLU A 196 -6.65 23.07 -14.33
N LYS A 197 -6.81 21.96 -15.06
CA LYS A 197 -7.56 20.77 -14.62
C LYS A 197 -6.71 19.53 -14.35
N GLU A 198 -5.39 19.62 -14.49
CA GLU A 198 -4.45 18.50 -14.27
C GLU A 198 -3.53 18.83 -13.10
N THR A 199 -3.20 17.82 -12.31
CA THR A 199 -2.19 17.95 -11.25
C THR A 199 -0.80 17.99 -11.87
N ALA A 200 0.12 18.70 -11.24
CA ALA A 200 1.49 18.84 -11.75
C ALA A 200 2.21 17.49 -11.92
N TYR A 201 1.93 16.53 -11.05
CA TYR A 201 2.58 15.21 -11.09
C TYR A 201 2.00 14.28 -12.18
N ALA A 202 0.84 14.57 -12.76
CA ALA A 202 0.22 13.70 -13.76
C ALA A 202 1.13 13.46 -14.98
N GLU A 203 1.81 14.51 -15.47
CA GLU A 203 2.74 14.42 -16.61
C GLU A 203 4.01 13.63 -16.25
N ARG A 204 4.51 13.80 -15.01
CA ARG A 204 5.71 13.09 -14.53
C ARG A 204 5.50 11.59 -14.39
N LEU A 205 4.26 11.17 -14.09
CA LEU A 205 3.91 9.78 -13.89
C LEU A 205 3.50 9.09 -15.20
N HIS A 206 3.18 9.85 -16.26
CA HIS A 206 2.91 9.29 -17.59
C HIS A 206 4.12 8.50 -18.12
N PRO A 207 3.92 7.34 -18.79
CA PRO A 207 2.66 6.68 -19.15
C PRO A 207 2.12 5.69 -18.09
N TYR A 208 2.72 5.65 -16.90
CA TYR A 208 2.38 4.66 -15.88
C TYR A 208 1.09 5.04 -15.14
N LEU A 209 0.25 4.05 -14.87
CA LEU A 209 -1.05 4.20 -14.22
C LEU A 209 -1.12 3.51 -12.85
N CYS A 210 -0.13 2.68 -12.52
CA CYS A 210 -0.02 1.99 -11.25
C CYS A 210 1.43 1.99 -10.77
N PHE A 211 1.63 2.29 -9.48
CA PHE A 211 2.94 2.26 -8.84
C PHE A 211 2.87 1.34 -7.63
N ALA A 212 3.94 0.58 -7.41
CA ALA A 212 4.04 -0.37 -6.32
C ALA A 212 5.43 -0.39 -5.69
N THR A 213 5.46 -0.52 -4.38
CA THR A 213 6.63 -0.84 -3.57
C THR A 213 6.39 -2.22 -2.97
N LEU A 214 7.23 -3.18 -3.32
CA LEU A 214 7.23 -4.53 -2.74
C LEU A 214 8.48 -4.69 -1.87
N ILE A 215 8.28 -5.09 -0.62
CA ILE A 215 9.37 -5.39 0.32
C ILE A 215 9.28 -6.88 0.66
N ILE A 216 10.39 -7.59 0.50
CA ILE A 216 10.53 -8.98 0.91
C ILE A 216 11.71 -9.06 1.89
N ILE A 217 11.47 -9.56 3.09
CA ILE A 217 12.49 -9.92 4.08
C ILE A 217 12.35 -11.41 4.37
N SER A 218 13.43 -12.16 4.11
CA SER A 218 13.48 -13.61 4.34
C SER A 218 14.33 -13.93 5.57
N SER A 219 14.13 -15.13 6.11
CA SER A 219 14.97 -15.69 7.17
C SER A 219 16.33 -16.21 6.66
N GLY A 220 16.64 -16.03 5.37
CA GLY A 220 17.85 -16.54 4.69
C GLY A 220 17.66 -17.91 4.03
N GLN A 221 16.57 -18.62 4.30
CA GLN A 221 16.27 -19.93 3.72
C GLN A 221 14.78 -20.06 3.36
N GLY A 222 14.45 -21.06 2.53
CA GLY A 222 13.08 -21.36 2.09
C GLY A 222 12.56 -20.44 0.98
N ALA A 223 11.26 -20.53 0.73
CA ALA A 223 10.59 -19.94 -0.43
C ALA A 223 10.83 -18.43 -0.64
N LEU A 224 10.85 -17.62 0.42
CA LEU A 224 11.10 -16.18 0.28
C LEU A 224 12.57 -15.89 -0.04
N SER A 225 13.52 -16.69 0.46
CA SER A 225 14.94 -16.54 0.12
C SER A 225 15.17 -16.84 -1.37
N GLU A 226 14.47 -17.83 -1.92
CA GLU A 226 14.48 -18.13 -3.35
C GLU A 226 13.91 -16.96 -4.18
N CYS A 227 12.80 -16.35 -3.75
CA CYS A 227 12.24 -15.15 -4.40
C CYS A 227 13.24 -13.97 -4.37
N VAL A 228 13.86 -13.71 -3.22
CA VAL A 228 14.88 -12.66 -3.03
C VAL A 228 16.08 -12.89 -3.96
N SER A 229 16.63 -14.10 -3.99
CA SER A 229 17.77 -14.46 -4.85
C SER A 229 17.41 -14.38 -6.33
N GLY A 230 16.21 -14.85 -6.71
CA GLY A 230 15.71 -14.81 -8.08
C GLY A 230 15.60 -13.38 -8.61
N LEU A 231 15.04 -12.46 -7.80
CA LEU A 231 14.92 -11.04 -8.16
C LEU A 231 16.28 -10.35 -8.34
N GLN A 232 17.24 -10.65 -7.46
CA GLN A 232 18.60 -10.10 -7.56
C GLN A 232 19.28 -10.59 -8.85
N LYS A 233 19.27 -11.90 -9.11
CA LYS A 233 19.83 -12.49 -10.34
C LYS A 233 19.17 -11.90 -11.59
N LYS A 234 17.85 -11.75 -11.58
CA LYS A 234 17.09 -11.17 -12.68
C LYS A 234 17.51 -9.72 -12.94
N SER A 235 17.70 -8.92 -11.89
CA SER A 235 18.18 -7.54 -12.04
C SER A 235 19.63 -7.44 -12.51
N GLU A 236 20.52 -8.31 -12.04
CA GLU A 236 21.91 -8.38 -12.49
C GLU A 236 22.00 -8.73 -13.98
N ALA A 237 21.24 -9.72 -14.44
CA ALA A 237 21.16 -10.08 -15.85
C ALA A 237 20.72 -8.91 -16.73
N MET A 238 19.72 -8.14 -16.29
CA MET A 238 19.26 -6.93 -16.98
C MET A 238 20.31 -5.81 -17.04
N ARG A 239 21.13 -5.66 -15.99
CA ARG A 239 22.22 -4.68 -15.99
C ARG A 239 23.33 -5.03 -16.98
N LEU A 240 23.61 -6.33 -17.16
CA LEU A 240 24.65 -6.81 -18.07
C LEU A 240 24.22 -6.78 -19.56
N LEU A 241 22.92 -6.83 -19.83
CA LEU A 241 22.36 -6.85 -21.20
C LEU A 241 21.33 -5.71 -21.39
N PRO A 242 21.74 -4.43 -21.34
CA PRO A 242 20.81 -3.29 -21.42
C PRO A 242 20.11 -3.15 -22.78
N LEU A 243 20.57 -3.85 -23.83
CA LEU A 243 20.01 -3.79 -25.18
C LEU A 243 18.60 -4.42 -25.28
N SER A 244 18.14 -5.18 -24.27
CA SER A 244 16.77 -5.76 -24.24
C SER A 244 15.66 -4.77 -23.86
N LEU A 245 16.02 -3.68 -23.15
CA LEU A 245 15.09 -2.62 -22.66
C LEU A 245 14.42 -1.81 -23.78
N ASN A 246 14.69 -2.14 -25.04
CA ASN A 246 14.08 -1.53 -26.21
C ASN A 246 12.78 -2.20 -26.66
N SER A 247 12.39 -3.35 -26.07
CA SER A 247 11.10 -3.95 -26.41
C SER A 247 9.94 -3.14 -25.81
N GLU A 248 8.88 -2.91 -26.59
CA GLU A 248 7.67 -2.25 -26.08
C GLU A 248 7.10 -2.96 -24.84
N LYS A 249 7.26 -4.28 -24.77
CA LYS A 249 6.81 -5.13 -23.66
C LYS A 249 7.53 -4.81 -22.35
N GLU A 250 8.84 -4.57 -22.37
CA GLU A 250 9.61 -4.22 -21.16
C GLU A 250 9.28 -2.82 -20.65
N ARG A 251 8.86 -1.91 -21.54
CA ARG A 251 8.43 -0.54 -21.15
C ARG A 251 7.08 -0.51 -20.45
N GLN A 252 6.29 -1.58 -20.54
CA GLN A 252 4.98 -1.69 -19.91
C GLN A 252 5.05 -1.78 -18.38
N VAL A 253 6.14 -2.36 -17.84
CA VAL A 253 6.43 -2.41 -16.40
C VAL A 253 7.89 -2.05 -16.16
N LEU A 254 8.13 -0.82 -15.72
CA LEU A 254 9.43 -0.44 -15.19
C LEU A 254 9.56 -0.94 -13.77
N TRP A 255 10.71 -1.48 -13.45
CA TRP A 255 11.00 -1.88 -12.09
C TRP A 255 12.48 -1.78 -11.76
N SER A 256 12.77 -1.73 -10.47
CA SER A 256 14.12 -1.77 -9.94
C SER A 256 14.12 -2.54 -8.62
N VAL A 257 15.24 -3.16 -8.29
CA VAL A 257 15.43 -3.85 -7.01
C VAL A 257 16.66 -3.33 -6.30
N SER A 258 16.52 -3.15 -5.00
CA SER A 258 17.60 -2.79 -4.08
C SER A 258 17.73 -3.89 -3.03
N PRO A 259 18.86 -4.62 -2.98
CA PRO A 259 19.09 -5.60 -1.92
C PRO A 259 19.28 -4.87 -0.58
N ILE A 260 18.79 -5.49 0.48
CA ILE A 260 18.90 -5.00 1.86
C ILE A 260 19.34 -6.13 2.79
N MET A 261 19.79 -5.77 4.00
CA MET A 261 20.14 -6.72 5.06
C MET A 261 21.12 -7.82 4.61
N LYS A 262 22.20 -7.45 3.92
CA LYS A 262 23.19 -8.39 3.35
C LYS A 262 22.53 -9.46 2.46
N ASN A 263 21.68 -9.02 1.54
CA ASN A 263 20.95 -9.83 0.57
C ASN A 263 19.86 -10.76 1.14
N ARG A 264 19.51 -10.67 2.44
CA ARG A 264 18.38 -11.41 3.01
C ARG A 264 17.01 -10.82 2.68
N GLY A 265 16.99 -9.57 2.19
CA GLY A 265 15.77 -8.93 1.73
C GLY A 265 15.99 -8.07 0.49
N VAL A 266 14.89 -7.63 -0.10
CA VAL A 266 14.85 -6.72 -1.23
C VAL A 266 13.73 -5.69 -1.08
N LEU A 267 13.99 -4.49 -1.59
CA LEU A 267 12.98 -3.49 -1.90
C LEU A 267 12.87 -3.39 -3.42
N VAL A 268 11.68 -3.63 -3.95
CA VAL A 268 11.35 -3.57 -5.37
C VAL A 268 10.42 -2.38 -5.59
N ARG A 269 10.77 -1.47 -6.50
CA ARG A 269 9.87 -0.40 -6.96
C ARG A 269 9.41 -0.72 -8.36
N MET A 270 8.13 -0.52 -8.63
CA MET A 270 7.48 -0.84 -9.90
C MET A 270 6.59 0.32 -10.35
N ALA A 271 6.54 0.54 -11.65
CA ALA A 271 5.62 1.43 -12.33
C ALA A 271 5.09 0.71 -13.57
N GLY A 272 3.77 0.51 -13.65
CA GLY A 272 3.12 -0.21 -14.74
C GLY A 272 2.10 0.64 -15.48
N MET A 273 2.00 0.43 -16.80
CA MET A 273 1.02 1.08 -17.66
C MET A 273 -0.42 0.64 -17.34
N THR A 274 -0.60 -0.54 -16.75
CA THR A 274 -1.88 -0.98 -16.20
C THR A 274 -1.69 -1.62 -14.82
N THR A 275 -2.78 -1.74 -14.07
CA THR A 275 -2.76 -2.35 -12.72
C THR A 275 -2.50 -3.85 -12.81
N GLU A 276 -3.07 -4.50 -13.82
CA GLU A 276 -2.96 -5.93 -14.10
C GLU A 276 -1.52 -6.32 -14.40
N LEU A 277 -0.79 -5.49 -15.17
CA LEU A 277 0.61 -5.73 -15.45
C LEU A 277 1.49 -5.69 -14.19
N VAL A 278 1.24 -4.75 -13.28
CA VAL A 278 1.95 -4.69 -11.99
C VAL A 278 1.58 -5.90 -11.13
N ARG A 279 0.29 -6.25 -11.06
CA ARG A 279 -0.20 -7.41 -10.31
C ARG A 279 0.44 -8.72 -10.79
N ASP A 280 0.42 -8.94 -12.10
CA ASP A 280 0.93 -10.15 -12.73
C ASP A 280 2.45 -10.24 -12.55
N PHE A 281 3.16 -9.11 -12.66
CA PHE A 281 4.59 -9.03 -12.36
C PHE A 281 4.88 -9.37 -10.88
N VAL A 282 4.14 -8.79 -9.93
CA VAL A 282 4.33 -9.11 -8.51
C VAL A 282 4.06 -10.60 -8.24
N LYS A 283 2.96 -11.15 -8.76
CA LYS A 283 2.55 -12.53 -8.50
C LYS A 283 3.47 -13.55 -9.18
N HIS A 284 3.72 -13.40 -10.47
CA HIS A 284 4.37 -14.42 -11.29
C HIS A 284 5.87 -14.22 -11.47
N GLU A 285 6.41 -13.05 -11.13
CA GLU A 285 7.85 -12.77 -11.26
C GLU A 285 8.50 -12.52 -9.89
N CYS A 286 7.81 -11.85 -8.96
CA CYS A 286 8.39 -11.52 -7.66
C CYS A 286 8.08 -12.56 -6.58
N LEU A 287 6.87 -13.13 -6.59
CA LEU A 287 6.35 -14.00 -5.52
C LEU A 287 6.13 -15.44 -6.01
N VAL A 288 6.96 -15.92 -6.94
CA VAL A 288 6.86 -17.22 -7.62
C VAL A 288 6.72 -18.40 -6.64
N HIS A 289 7.45 -18.34 -5.52
CA HIS A 289 7.48 -19.41 -4.53
C HIS A 289 6.49 -19.20 -3.37
N LEU A 290 5.67 -18.15 -3.39
CA LEU A 290 4.72 -17.84 -2.32
C LEU A 290 3.72 -18.97 -2.11
N GLN A 291 3.36 -19.71 -3.16
CA GLN A 291 2.49 -20.88 -3.09
C GLN A 291 2.94 -21.93 -2.06
N GLN A 292 4.26 -22.06 -1.81
CA GLN A 292 4.81 -22.99 -0.83
C GLN A 292 4.48 -22.58 0.62
N ILE A 293 4.18 -21.29 0.85
CA ILE A 293 3.86 -20.72 2.16
C ILE A 293 2.34 -20.71 2.38
N VAL A 294 1.59 -20.22 1.39
CA VAL A 294 0.14 -19.99 1.54
C VAL A 294 -0.71 -21.20 1.12
N GLY A 295 -0.14 -22.13 0.36
CA GLY A 295 -0.85 -23.24 -0.28
C GLY A 295 -1.54 -22.82 -1.58
N GLU A 296 -1.73 -23.78 -2.49
CA GLU A 296 -2.26 -23.57 -3.85
C GLU A 296 -3.61 -22.83 -3.85
N GLY A 297 -4.56 -23.27 -3.03
CA GLY A 297 -5.90 -22.68 -2.97
C GLY A 297 -5.91 -21.20 -2.55
N MET A 298 -4.95 -20.76 -1.71
CA MET A 298 -4.83 -19.34 -1.35
C MET A 298 -4.00 -18.56 -2.38
N TYR A 299 -2.99 -19.18 -2.98
CA TYR A 299 -2.18 -18.55 -4.02
C TYR A 299 -3.03 -18.08 -5.22
N HIS A 300 -4.06 -18.84 -5.59
CA HIS A 300 -5.02 -18.43 -6.62
C HIS A 300 -5.90 -17.24 -6.23
N LYS A 301 -6.10 -16.98 -4.93
CA LYS A 301 -6.92 -15.86 -4.42
C LYS A 301 -6.14 -14.59 -4.13
N ILE A 302 -4.82 -14.68 -4.02
CA ILE A 302 -3.92 -13.55 -3.80
C ILE A 302 -3.68 -12.84 -5.13
N LEU A 303 -3.79 -11.51 -5.16
CA LEU A 303 -3.49 -10.68 -6.33
C LEU A 303 -4.24 -11.20 -7.57
N VAL A 304 -5.57 -11.08 -7.54
CA VAL A 304 -6.49 -11.57 -8.61
C VAL A 304 -6.96 -10.44 -9.51
#